data_AF-A0A9X0BAH4-F1
#
_entry.id   AF-A0A9X0BAH4-F1
#
_cell.length_a   1.000
_cell.length_b   1.000
_cell.length_c   1.000
_cell.angle_alpha   90.00
_cell.angle_beta   90.00
_cell.angle_gamma   90.00
#
_symmetry.space_group_name_H-M   'P 1'
#
loop_
_entity.id
_entity.type
_entity.pdbx_description
1 polymer ?
#
loop_
_entity_poly.entity_id
_entity_poly.type
_entity_poly.pdbx_seq_one_letter_code
_entity_poly.pdbx_strand_id
1 'polypeptide(L)'
;MASSSQLSFSAHRDNLAETLRATGDRASRHPVTYKWISRFLANRADELINLKSIAKSRKHTDCFLVRCDRIITEIKTQSFIFKIGEDISPSAPRLMEMYALAVGRLTLSYSGRDQYAEENDEKAMERRFERQPQHAENVDRLTSVVCDLDSFWLRLNWPVDGCYCSQCEKRKPFMK
;
A
#
# COMPACT_ATOMS: atom_id res chain seq x y z
N MET A 1 25.76 6.93 26.39
CA MET A 1 24.29 6.85 26.22
C MET A 1 23.98 7.38 24.82
N ALA A 2 23.73 6.48 23.87
CA ALA A 2 23.46 6.86 22.48
C ALA A 2 22.02 7.34 22.35
N SER A 3 21.81 8.57 21.86
CA SER A 3 20.49 9.07 21.51
C SER A 3 19.87 8.17 20.45
N SER A 4 18.63 7.72 20.67
CA SER A 4 17.83 6.96 19.70
C SER A 4 17.79 7.71 18.36
N SER A 5 18.53 7.17 17.39
CA SER A 5 18.77 7.78 16.10
C SER A 5 17.48 8.03 15.33
N GLN A 6 17.32 9.24 14.82
CA GLN A 6 16.38 9.55 13.75
C GLN A 6 16.67 8.59 12.58
N LEU A 7 15.81 7.59 12.38
CA LEU A 7 15.88 6.77 11.17
C LEU A 7 15.87 7.72 9.95
N SER A 8 16.71 7.45 8.95
CA SER A 8 16.69 8.23 7.72
C SER A 8 15.29 8.19 7.08
N PHE A 9 14.97 9.17 6.25
CA PHE A 9 13.67 9.25 5.57
C PHE A 9 13.39 8.01 4.70
N SER A 10 14.43 7.43 4.09
CA SER A 10 14.35 6.14 3.40
C SER A 10 14.08 4.97 4.34
N ALA A 11 14.80 4.89 5.46
CA ALA A 11 14.58 3.83 6.44
C ALA A 11 13.16 3.82 7.00
N HIS A 12 12.49 4.96 7.12
CA HIS A 12 11.08 5.02 7.52
C HIS A 12 10.14 4.36 6.51
N ARG A 13 10.30 4.67 5.21
CA ARG A 13 9.50 4.04 4.15
C ARG A 13 9.76 2.54 4.10
N ASP A 14 11.04 2.16 4.10
CA ASP A 14 11.46 0.77 3.90
C ASP A 14 10.97 -0.10 5.06
N ASN A 15 11.13 0.37 6.31
CA ASN A 15 10.61 -0.32 7.49
C ASN A 15 9.08 -0.43 7.48
N LEU A 16 8.36 0.61 7.02
CA LEU A 16 6.90 0.56 6.89
C LEU A 16 6.47 -0.52 5.88
N ALA A 17 7.10 -0.56 4.71
CA ALA A 17 6.84 -1.54 3.67
C ALA A 17 7.19 -2.97 4.13
N GLU A 18 8.34 -3.15 4.79
CA GLU A 18 8.77 -4.44 5.33
C GLU A 18 7.85 -4.93 6.45
N THR A 19 7.41 -4.04 7.34
CA THR A 19 6.46 -4.38 8.40
C THR A 19 5.13 -4.87 7.81
N LEU A 20 4.62 -4.19 6.78
CA LEU A 20 3.42 -4.63 6.07
C LEU A 20 3.63 -6.02 5.44
N ARG A 21 4.74 -6.24 4.74
CA ARG A 21 5.08 -7.52 4.10
C ARG A 21 5.19 -8.66 5.10
N ALA A 22 6.02 -8.49 6.14
CA ALA A 22 6.22 -9.50 7.17
C ALA A 22 4.94 -9.83 7.94
N THR A 23 4.06 -8.83 8.11
CA THR A 23 2.74 -9.06 8.71
C THR A 23 1.84 -9.86 7.78
N GLY A 24 1.85 -9.58 6.48
CA GLY A 24 1.14 -10.38 5.46
C GLY A 24 1.61 -11.83 5.47
N ASP A 25 2.92 -12.06 5.50
CA ASP A 25 3.50 -13.41 5.59
C ASP A 25 3.06 -14.13 6.87
N ARG A 26 3.01 -13.43 8.00
CA ARG A 26 2.51 -14.00 9.26
C ARG A 26 1.03 -14.32 9.18
N ALA A 27 0.22 -13.43 8.60
CA ALA A 27 -1.21 -13.61 8.44
C ALA A 27 -1.56 -14.82 7.55
N SER A 28 -0.68 -15.19 6.61
CA SER A 28 -0.88 -16.38 5.78
C SER A 28 -0.73 -17.69 6.56
N ARG A 29 0.12 -17.70 7.60
CA ARG A 29 0.34 -18.85 8.49
C ARG A 29 -0.60 -18.87 9.68
N HIS A 30 -0.98 -17.67 10.15
CA HIS A 30 -1.82 -17.45 11.31
C HIS A 30 -2.93 -16.45 10.93
N PRO A 31 -4.09 -16.94 10.48
CA PRO A 31 -5.17 -16.09 10.03
C PRO A 31 -5.59 -15.07 11.10
N VAL A 32 -5.88 -13.84 10.66
CA VAL A 32 -6.23 -12.71 11.53
C VAL A 32 -7.65 -12.24 11.26
N THR A 33 -8.28 -11.61 12.25
CA THR A 33 -9.64 -11.07 12.12
C THR A 33 -9.67 -9.71 11.45
N TYR A 34 -10.80 -9.34 10.85
CA TYR A 34 -11.01 -8.00 10.27
C TYR A 34 -10.72 -6.88 11.29
N LYS A 35 -11.23 -7.03 12.52
CA LYS A 35 -10.94 -6.10 13.64
C LYS A 35 -9.46 -5.91 13.91
N TRP A 36 -8.67 -6.99 13.84
CA TRP A 36 -7.22 -6.91 13.99
C TRP A 36 -6.58 -6.12 12.85
N ILE A 37 -6.97 -6.41 11.60
CA ILE A 37 -6.48 -5.72 10.41
C ILE A 37 -6.81 -4.22 10.48
N SER A 38 -8.04 -3.88 10.87
CA SER A 38 -8.48 -2.49 11.02
C SER A 38 -7.54 -1.68 11.92
N ARG A 39 -7.20 -2.22 13.10
CA ARG A 39 -6.29 -1.59 14.07
C ARG A 39 -4.86 -1.52 13.53
N PHE A 40 -4.38 -2.60 12.94
CA PHE A 40 -3.03 -2.65 12.37
C PHE A 40 -2.87 -1.59 11.27
N LEU A 41 -3.81 -1.54 10.32
CA LEU A 41 -3.78 -0.57 9.22
C LEU A 41 -3.91 0.87 9.72
N ALA A 42 -4.73 1.15 10.73
CA ALA A 42 -4.84 2.49 11.31
C ALA A 42 -3.48 3.01 11.83
N ASN A 43 -2.73 2.16 12.55
CA ASN A 43 -1.38 2.53 13.01
C ASN A 43 -0.42 2.78 11.83
N ARG A 44 -0.54 2.01 10.74
CA ARG A 44 0.28 2.21 9.53
C ARG A 44 -0.07 3.50 8.80
N ALA A 45 -1.33 3.94 8.81
CA ALA A 45 -1.72 5.24 8.26
C ALA A 45 -1.06 6.39 9.02
N ASP A 46 -0.96 6.33 10.34
CA ASP A 46 -0.30 7.37 11.13
C ASP A 46 1.20 7.47 10.80
N GLU A 47 1.87 6.33 10.61
CA GLU A 47 3.26 6.31 10.13
C GLU A 47 3.41 6.91 8.74
N LEU A 48 2.47 6.64 7.84
CA LEU A 48 2.49 7.20 6.50
C LEU A 48 2.19 8.71 6.48
N ILE A 49 1.34 9.19 7.40
CA ILE A 49 1.10 10.63 7.63
C ILE A 49 2.40 11.30 8.09
N ASN A 50 3.15 10.68 9.00
CA ASN A 50 4.45 11.17 9.43
C ASN A 50 5.45 11.21 8.27
N LEU A 51 5.53 10.15 7.47
CA LEU A 51 6.37 10.11 6.26
C LEU A 51 6.01 11.24 5.30
N LYS A 52 4.72 11.45 5.04
CA LYS A 52 4.23 12.56 4.20
C LYS A 52 4.62 13.93 4.76
N SER A 53 4.52 14.12 6.07
CA SER A 53 4.91 15.37 6.74
C SER A 53 6.41 15.68 6.55
N ILE A 54 7.26 14.67 6.75
CA ILE A 54 8.71 14.78 6.49
C ILE A 54 8.97 15.08 5.00
N ALA A 55 8.20 14.49 4.09
CA ALA A 55 8.36 14.72 2.66
C ALA A 55 8.03 16.17 2.26
N LYS A 56 6.98 16.75 2.86
CA LYS A 56 6.60 18.15 2.65
C LYS A 56 7.70 19.12 3.08
N SER A 57 8.32 18.89 4.25
CA SER A 57 9.41 19.76 4.72
C SER A 57 10.66 19.68 3.85
N ARG A 58 10.85 18.55 3.15
CA ARG A 58 11.96 18.31 2.21
C ARG A 58 11.66 18.69 0.75
N LYS A 59 10.48 19.25 0.46
CA LYS A 59 10.04 19.63 -0.89
C LYS A 59 10.07 18.46 -1.91
N HIS A 60 9.57 17.30 -1.51
CA HIS A 60 9.39 16.16 -2.44
C HIS A 60 8.39 16.45 -3.56
N THR A 61 8.38 15.60 -4.58
CA THR A 61 7.52 15.73 -5.77
C THR A 61 6.04 15.61 -5.41
N ASP A 62 5.19 16.31 -6.15
CA ASP A 62 3.72 16.21 -6.00
C ASP A 62 3.22 14.78 -6.19
N CYS A 63 3.86 14.02 -7.08
CA CYS A 63 3.56 12.61 -7.29
C CYS A 63 3.70 11.78 -6.01
N PHE A 64 4.76 12.01 -5.21
CA PHE A 64 4.95 11.33 -3.94
C PHE A 64 3.81 11.67 -2.98
N LEU A 65 3.48 12.96 -2.84
CA LEU A 65 2.47 13.43 -1.91
C LEU A 65 1.07 12.90 -2.23
N VAL A 66 0.69 12.93 -3.51
CA VAL A 66 -0.60 12.40 -3.99
C VAL A 66 -0.70 10.89 -3.78
N ARG A 67 0.38 10.14 -4.02
CA ARG A 67 0.39 8.69 -3.77
C ARG A 67 0.26 8.36 -2.29
N CYS A 68 0.97 9.10 -1.42
CA CYS A 68 0.78 8.99 0.02
C CYS A 68 -0.67 9.23 0.43
N ASP A 69 -1.30 10.30 -0.08
CA ASP A 69 -2.71 10.60 0.20
C ASP A 69 -3.65 9.47 -0.21
N ARG A 70 -3.39 8.87 -1.37
CA ARG A 70 -4.20 7.77 -1.85
C ARG A 70 -4.07 6.53 -0.96
N ILE A 71 -2.84 6.15 -0.61
CA ILE A 71 -2.60 5.01 0.28
C ILE A 71 -3.26 5.25 1.64
N ILE A 72 -3.12 6.46 2.22
CA ILE A 72 -3.76 6.82 3.50
C ILE A 72 -5.29 6.72 3.40
N THR A 73 -5.87 7.21 2.30
CA THR A 73 -7.33 7.19 2.08
C THR A 73 -7.86 5.76 1.99
N GLU A 74 -7.17 4.90 1.24
CA GLU A 74 -7.55 3.50 1.12
C GLU A 74 -7.39 2.76 2.47
N ILE A 75 -6.30 3.02 3.21
CA ILE A 75 -6.14 2.47 4.57
C ILE A 75 -7.32 2.85 5.46
N LYS A 76 -7.68 4.14 5.51
CA LYS A 76 -8.79 4.62 6.35
C LYS A 76 -10.12 3.99 5.94
N THR A 77 -10.35 3.84 4.64
CA THR A 77 -11.55 3.20 4.10
C THR A 77 -11.63 1.74 4.53
N GLN A 78 -10.56 0.97 4.33
CA GLN A 78 -10.51 -0.44 4.72
C GLN A 78 -10.59 -0.63 6.24
N SER A 79 -9.90 0.20 7.03
CA SER A 79 -10.02 0.20 8.48
C SER A 79 -11.44 0.47 8.95
N PHE A 80 -12.19 1.36 8.28
CA PHE A 80 -13.59 1.62 8.60
C PHE A 80 -14.48 0.41 8.30
N ILE A 81 -14.35 -0.18 7.10
CA ILE A 81 -15.12 -1.37 6.67
C ILE A 81 -14.87 -2.54 7.63
N PHE A 82 -13.61 -2.80 7.96
CA PHE A 82 -13.21 -3.93 8.81
C PHE A 82 -13.48 -3.75 10.31
N LYS A 83 -13.84 -2.54 10.75
CA LYS A 83 -14.10 -2.25 12.18
C LYS A 83 -15.26 -3.08 12.74
N ILE A 84 -16.18 -3.50 11.87
CA ILE A 84 -17.43 -4.17 12.22
C ILE A 84 -17.29 -5.71 12.13
N GLY A 85 -16.28 -6.22 11.41
CA GLY A 85 -16.08 -7.66 11.22
C GLY A 85 -15.32 -8.30 12.38
N GLU A 86 -15.90 -9.34 12.97
CA GLU A 86 -15.21 -10.18 13.97
C GLU A 86 -14.61 -11.46 13.37
N ASP A 87 -15.03 -11.81 12.15
CA ASP A 87 -14.56 -12.99 11.43
C ASP A 87 -13.11 -12.87 10.95
N ILE A 88 -12.55 -14.03 10.61
CA ILE A 88 -11.23 -14.16 9.97
C ILE A 88 -11.29 -13.62 8.55
N SER A 89 -10.26 -12.86 8.15
CA SER A 89 -10.11 -12.37 6.79
C SER A 89 -9.16 -13.26 5.99
N PRO A 90 -9.64 -14.02 4.99
CA PRO A 90 -8.77 -14.80 4.12
C PRO A 90 -7.90 -13.91 3.21
N SER A 91 -8.33 -12.66 2.96
CA SER A 91 -7.65 -11.70 2.09
C SER A 91 -6.55 -10.91 2.78
N ALA A 92 -6.39 -11.03 4.10
CA ALA A 92 -5.46 -10.24 4.89
C ALA A 92 -4.01 -10.26 4.36
N PRO A 93 -3.42 -11.41 4.00
CA PRO A 93 -2.05 -11.47 3.51
C PRO A 93 -1.87 -10.64 2.23
N ARG A 94 -2.78 -10.85 1.26
CA ARG A 94 -2.73 -10.18 -0.03
C ARG A 94 -2.94 -8.67 0.12
N LEU A 95 -3.88 -8.26 0.96
CA LEU A 95 -4.12 -6.84 1.25
C LEU A 95 -2.87 -6.14 1.80
N MET A 96 -2.22 -6.74 2.79
CA MET A 96 -1.01 -6.18 3.41
C MET A 96 0.15 -6.09 2.43
N GLU A 97 0.30 -7.09 1.57
CA GLU A 97 1.32 -7.10 0.54
C GLU A 97 1.09 -6.03 -0.52
N MET A 98 -0.17 -5.76 -0.89
CA MET A 98 -0.51 -4.67 -1.80
C MET A 98 -0.17 -3.31 -1.21
N TYR A 99 -0.46 -3.10 0.08
CA TYR A 99 0.01 -1.90 0.78
C TYR A 99 1.54 -1.83 0.85
N ALA A 100 2.21 -2.95 1.13
CA ALA A 100 3.68 -3.00 1.19
C ALA A 100 4.30 -2.55 -0.14
N LEU A 101 3.79 -3.06 -1.27
CA LEU A 101 4.24 -2.67 -2.60
C LEU A 101 3.91 -1.20 -2.90
N ALA A 102 2.71 -0.73 -2.55
CA ALA A 102 2.33 0.66 -2.78
C ALA A 102 3.21 1.65 -1.99
N VAL A 103 3.51 1.35 -0.73
CA VAL A 103 4.44 2.13 0.10
C VAL A 103 5.86 2.02 -0.42
N GLY A 104 6.34 0.82 -0.74
CA GLY A 104 7.72 0.62 -1.18
C GLY A 104 8.05 1.33 -2.50
N ARG A 105 7.05 1.50 -3.36
CA ARG A 105 7.17 2.23 -4.64
C ARG A 105 7.22 3.74 -4.52
N LEU A 106 7.05 4.30 -3.32
CA LEU A 106 7.17 5.73 -3.12
C LEU A 106 8.62 6.15 -3.34
N THR A 107 8.90 6.78 -4.47
CA THR A 107 10.22 7.31 -4.81
C THR A 107 10.57 8.51 -3.93
N LEU A 108 11.63 8.38 -3.13
CA LEU A 108 12.08 9.39 -2.17
C LEU A 108 13.19 10.29 -2.71
N SER A 109 13.58 10.16 -3.97
CA SER A 109 14.62 10.98 -4.60
C SER A 109 13.99 11.91 -5.64
N TYR A 110 14.33 13.20 -5.58
CA TYR A 110 13.88 14.15 -6.61
C TYR A 110 14.47 13.80 -7.98
N SER A 111 15.67 13.20 -8.01
CA SER A 111 16.30 12.70 -9.25
C SER A 111 15.61 11.45 -9.83
N GLY A 112 14.64 10.87 -9.13
CA GLY A 112 13.93 9.67 -9.55
C GLY A 112 14.67 8.36 -9.33
N ARG A 113 15.98 8.38 -9.03
CA ARG A 113 16.80 7.18 -8.78
C ARG A 113 16.61 6.69 -7.35
N ASP A 114 15.93 5.56 -7.22
CA ASP A 114 15.60 4.93 -5.95
C ASP A 114 15.41 3.43 -6.18
N GLN A 115 16.49 2.68 -6.04
CA GLN A 115 16.54 1.26 -6.40
C GLN A 115 15.45 0.45 -5.67
N TYR A 116 15.21 0.74 -4.39
CA TYR A 116 14.16 0.07 -3.63
C TYR A 116 12.77 0.34 -4.24
N ALA A 117 12.48 1.58 -4.64
CA ALA A 117 11.22 1.91 -5.28
C ALA A 117 11.09 1.32 -6.70
N GLU A 118 12.20 1.17 -7.42
CA GLU A 118 12.25 0.51 -8.73
C GLU A 118 11.96 -0.98 -8.63
N GLU A 119 12.63 -1.69 -7.71
CA GLU A 119 12.40 -3.13 -7.47
C GLU A 119 10.95 -3.42 -7.05
N ASN A 120 10.36 -2.57 -6.20
CA ASN A 120 8.96 -2.72 -5.83
C ASN A 120 8.01 -2.34 -6.99
N ASP A 121 8.41 -1.46 -7.91
CA ASP A 121 7.62 -1.12 -9.10
C ASP A 121 7.57 -2.28 -10.08
N GLU A 122 8.69 -2.98 -10.29
CA GLU A 122 8.78 -4.20 -11.10
C GLU A 122 7.87 -5.29 -10.55
N LYS A 123 7.99 -5.61 -9.25
CA LYS A 123 7.11 -6.58 -8.56
C LYS A 123 5.62 -6.21 -8.67
N ALA A 124 5.30 -4.92 -8.59
CA ALA A 124 3.92 -4.46 -8.76
C ALA A 124 3.41 -4.57 -10.20
N MET A 125 4.30 -4.52 -11.20
CA MET A 125 3.95 -4.70 -12.61
C MET A 125 3.75 -6.18 -12.94
N GLU A 126 4.54 -7.10 -12.36
CA GLU A 126 4.36 -8.55 -12.52
C GLU A 126 3.00 -9.03 -12.01
N ARG A 127 2.57 -8.55 -10.83
CA ARG A 127 1.26 -8.89 -10.24
C ARG A 127 0.06 -8.49 -11.08
N ARG A 128 0.21 -7.54 -11.99
CA ARG A 128 -0.86 -7.11 -12.88
C ARG A 128 -1.26 -8.20 -13.88
N PHE A 129 -0.37 -9.16 -14.15
CA PHE A 129 -0.63 -10.28 -15.06
C PHE A 129 -1.29 -11.48 -14.36
N GLU A 130 -1.29 -11.50 -13.02
CA GLU A 130 -2.05 -12.45 -12.22
C GLU A 130 -3.49 -11.94 -12.03
N ARG A 131 -4.28 -11.86 -13.11
CA ARG A 131 -5.75 -11.78 -12.93
C ARG A 131 -6.17 -13.05 -12.22
N GLN A 132 -6.71 -12.94 -11.00
CA GLN A 132 -7.24 -14.13 -10.34
C GLN A 132 -8.39 -14.68 -11.21
N PRO A 133 -8.50 -16.01 -11.35
CA PRO A 133 -9.72 -16.63 -11.83
C PRO A 133 -10.85 -16.11 -10.94
N GLN A 134 -11.94 -15.63 -11.53
CA GLN A 134 -13.13 -15.18 -10.81
C GLN A 134 -13.48 -16.25 -9.77
N HIS A 135 -13.25 -15.95 -8.48
CA HIS A 135 -13.65 -16.86 -7.43
C HIS A 135 -15.17 -17.03 -7.51
N ALA A 136 -15.56 -18.30 -7.54
CA ALA A 136 -16.88 -18.81 -7.85
C ALA A 136 -18.03 -18.12 -7.09
N GLU A 137 -19.20 -18.20 -7.72
CA GLU A 137 -20.47 -17.50 -7.53
C GLU A 137 -21.14 -17.52 -6.14
N ASN A 138 -20.43 -17.79 -5.03
CA ASN A 138 -21.03 -17.86 -3.69
C ASN A 138 -20.24 -17.08 -2.62
N VAL A 139 -19.75 -15.90 -2.98
CA VAL A 139 -19.18 -14.95 -2.00
C VAL A 139 -20.33 -14.04 -1.55
N ASP A 140 -20.74 -14.19 -0.29
CA ASP A 140 -21.76 -13.35 0.34
C ASP A 140 -21.50 -11.85 0.05
N ARG A 141 -22.56 -11.06 -0.19
CA ARG A 141 -22.43 -9.64 -0.64
C ARG A 141 -21.52 -8.83 0.27
N LEU A 142 -21.52 -9.15 1.57
CA LEU A 142 -20.62 -8.53 2.54
C LEU A 142 -19.16 -8.84 2.22
N THR A 143 -18.82 -10.11 2.00
CA THR A 143 -17.47 -10.59 1.68
C THR A 143 -16.97 -10.05 0.32
N SER A 144 -17.87 -9.86 -0.65
CA SER A 144 -17.55 -9.23 -1.94
C SER A 144 -17.21 -7.74 -1.80
N VAL A 145 -17.92 -7.01 -0.94
CA VAL A 145 -17.65 -5.59 -0.65
C VAL A 145 -16.39 -5.42 0.21
N VAL A 146 -16.16 -6.37 1.12
CA VAL A 146 -15.07 -6.35 2.08
C VAL A 146 -13.71 -6.51 1.39
N CYS A 147 -13.60 -7.22 0.25
CA CYS A 147 -12.30 -7.43 -0.40
C CYS A 147 -12.36 -7.50 -1.95
N ASP A 148 -12.90 -6.50 -2.64
CA ASP A 148 -12.55 -6.28 -4.06
C ASP A 148 -11.10 -5.80 -4.17
N LEU A 149 -10.18 -6.78 -4.12
CA LEU A 149 -8.75 -6.55 -4.14
C LEU A 149 -8.29 -6.00 -5.50
N ASP A 150 -8.93 -6.37 -6.60
CA ASP A 150 -8.54 -5.90 -7.93
C ASP A 150 -8.84 -4.41 -8.09
N SER A 151 -10.05 -3.96 -7.75
CA SER A 151 -10.37 -2.53 -7.77
C SER A 151 -9.54 -1.75 -6.76
N PHE A 152 -9.29 -2.33 -5.58
CA PHE A 152 -8.39 -1.74 -4.59
C PHE A 152 -6.96 -1.59 -5.14
N TRP A 153 -6.43 -2.60 -5.83
CA TRP A 153 -5.12 -2.53 -6.49
C TRP A 153 -5.09 -1.39 -7.49
N LEU A 154 -6.10 -1.30 -8.36
CA LEU A 154 -6.19 -0.28 -9.39
C LEU A 154 -6.21 1.12 -8.80
N ARG A 155 -6.97 1.35 -7.72
CA ARG A 155 -6.98 2.64 -7.03
C ARG A 155 -5.60 2.97 -6.49
N LEU A 156 -4.97 2.08 -5.70
CA LEU A 156 -3.61 2.30 -5.18
C LEU A 156 -2.59 2.63 -6.29
N ASN A 157 -2.77 2.05 -7.46
CA ASN A 157 -1.81 2.09 -8.55
C ASN A 157 -2.12 3.11 -9.65
N TRP A 158 -3.20 3.88 -9.51
CA TRP A 158 -3.58 4.86 -10.51
C TRP A 158 -2.43 5.87 -10.75
N PRO A 159 -2.12 6.30 -11.98
CA PRO A 159 -1.15 7.35 -12.22
C PRO A 159 -1.62 8.65 -11.53
N VAL A 160 -0.68 9.56 -11.34
CA VAL A 160 -1.00 10.91 -10.88
C VAL A 160 -1.20 11.76 -12.12
N ASP A 161 -2.34 12.45 -12.20
CA ASP A 161 -2.66 13.32 -13.34
C ASP A 161 -1.62 14.43 -13.47
N GLY A 162 -1.20 14.69 -14.71
CA GLY A 162 -0.13 15.67 -15.00
C GLY A 162 1.27 15.24 -14.56
N CYS A 163 1.47 14.05 -13.99
CA CYS A 163 2.79 13.53 -13.65
C CYS A 163 3.42 12.78 -14.83
N TYR A 164 4.72 13.00 -15.04
CA TYR A 164 5.53 12.37 -16.09
C TYR A 164 6.66 11.48 -15.53
N CYS A 165 6.56 11.05 -14.26
CA CYS A 165 7.55 10.11 -13.73
C CYS A 165 7.43 8.75 -14.41
N SER A 166 8.53 8.00 -14.47
CA SER A 166 8.61 6.68 -15.12
C SER A 166 7.49 5.74 -14.66
N GLN A 167 7.18 5.72 -13.36
CA GLN A 167 6.12 4.89 -12.80
C GLN A 167 4.70 5.30 -13.25
N CYS A 168 4.45 6.59 -13.46
CA CYS A 168 3.16 7.10 -13.96
C CYS A 168 3.04 6.88 -15.48
N GLU A 169 4.10 7.17 -16.24
CA GLU A 169 4.16 6.96 -17.69
C GLU A 169 3.96 5.49 -18.06
N LYS A 170 4.63 4.56 -17.35
CA LYS A 170 4.43 3.11 -17.54
C LYS A 170 2.97 2.68 -17.36
N ARG A 171 2.11 3.45 -16.67
CA ARG A 171 0.73 3.07 -16.33
C ARG A 171 -0.33 3.77 -17.18
N LYS A 172 -0.01 4.91 -17.82
CA LYS A 172 -0.93 5.66 -18.69
C LYS A 172 -1.51 4.87 -19.88
N PRO A 173 -0.75 4.03 -20.62
CA PRO A 173 -1.26 3.29 -21.78
C PRO A 173 -2.39 2.32 -21.46
N PHE A 174 -2.60 2.04 -20.17
CA PHE A 174 -3.44 0.98 -19.68
C PHE A 174 -4.73 1.47 -19.04
N MET A 175 -5.02 2.77 -19.18
CA MET A 175 -6.22 3.43 -18.69
C MET A 175 -7.17 3.85 -19.81
N LYS A 176 -6.89 3.41 -21.03
CA LYS A 176 -7.75 3.56 -22.20
C LYS A 176 -8.65 2.34 -22.35
#